data_AF-A0AAW4VNP3-F1
#
_entry.id   AF-A0AAW4VNP3-F1
#
_cell.length_a   1.000
_cell.length_b   1.000
_cell.length_c   1.000
_cell.angle_alpha   90.00
_cell.angle_beta   90.00
_cell.angle_gamma   90.00
#
_symmetry.space_group_name_H-M   'P 1'
#
loop_
_entity.id
_entity.type
_entity.pdbx_description
1 polymer ?
#
loop_
_entity_poly.entity_id
_entity_poly.type
_entity_poly.pdbx_seq_one_letter_code
_entity_poly.pdbx_strand_id
1 'polypeptide(L)'
;MIQFFKKNIESNKKLRTFEIIVLCLLVFTSIGSVFYGLLQIHKDVGDLRYVQSVTMNRDKDEEDYDSDNKVCDVIYRKGDQKLVVSYDYEDYVKLNKNSIKAYEFKTVNGQNLYFDHKDVSHQEASHTYKEMMAEETLSVFNLASATFILMLSVAIMMLFSKQFTTYEKSWFISIMVLATILSVLFPEDSANGVNGIIIMILYLLDTFLNILCELLISKQSRYNFLVSVLVEIVEIVSCVVLMYRFATMATTLFFWLPIDIISYINWSKHRDDEEDELTMVRKLKGYQEVLVIIGIIVWTVVVGYFISGLDIATDFYNNKTLETAIIYIDACASAVGIANGLFIFFRLREQWIAWYICAFLEAVINIMSGQYVLLALKLGYFTNTTYGYIKWSRYIKEHQNKEKVSLF
;
A
#
# COMPACT_ATOMS: atom_id res chain seq x y z
N MET A 1 30.93 -0.29 9.63
CA MET A 1 29.56 -0.84 9.74
C MET A 1 29.29 -1.48 11.10
N ILE A 2 30.04 -2.51 11.54
CA ILE A 2 29.81 -3.21 12.82
C ILE A 2 29.91 -2.29 14.07
N GLN A 3 30.88 -1.37 14.10
CA GLN A 3 31.04 -0.43 15.22
C GLN A 3 29.91 0.61 15.29
N PHE A 4 29.34 1.00 14.15
CA PHE A 4 28.21 1.94 14.07
C PHE A 4 26.94 1.33 14.69
N PHE A 5 26.60 0.10 14.30
CA PHE A 5 25.46 -0.61 14.90
C PHE A 5 25.68 -0.92 16.38
N LYS A 6 26.89 -1.31 16.81
CA LYS A 6 27.18 -1.48 18.25
C LYS A 6 26.96 -0.21 19.06
N LYS A 7 27.14 0.97 18.45
CA LYS A 7 26.90 2.26 19.11
C LYS A 7 25.41 2.60 19.21
N ASN A 8 24.58 2.18 18.24
CA ASN A 8 23.18 2.59 18.11
C ASN A 8 22.15 1.53 18.52
N ILE A 9 22.58 0.29 18.73
CA ILE A 9 21.74 -0.83 19.15
C ILE A 9 21.14 -0.62 20.53
N GLU A 10 20.01 -1.30 20.79
CA GLU A 10 19.35 -1.29 22.09
C GLU A 10 20.32 -1.59 23.24
N SER A 11 20.37 -0.64 24.17
CA SER A 11 21.29 -0.63 25.31
C SER A 11 20.77 -1.50 26.45
N ASN A 12 19.46 -1.61 26.60
CA ASN A 12 18.83 -2.46 27.61
C ASN A 12 18.93 -3.93 27.18
N LYS A 13 19.77 -4.69 27.88
CA LYS A 13 20.03 -6.11 27.58
C LYS A 13 18.75 -6.97 27.60
N LYS A 14 17.80 -6.70 28.51
CA LYS A 14 16.54 -7.47 28.59
C LYS A 14 15.67 -7.20 27.38
N LEU A 15 15.50 -5.93 27.03
CA LEU A 15 14.70 -5.52 25.87
C LEU A 15 15.30 -6.05 24.57
N ARG A 16 16.63 -5.92 24.40
CA ARG A 16 17.33 -6.46 23.23
C ARG A 16 17.17 -7.97 23.10
N THR A 17 17.27 -8.72 24.19
CA THR A 17 17.02 -10.17 24.15
C THR A 17 15.58 -10.48 23.73
N PHE A 18 14.60 -9.72 24.23
CA PHE A 18 13.20 -9.86 23.84
C PHE A 18 13.00 -9.56 22.34
N GLU A 19 13.55 -8.44 21.83
CA GLU A 19 13.50 -8.07 20.42
C GLU A 19 14.11 -9.16 19.53
N ILE A 20 15.24 -9.76 19.91
CA ILE A 20 15.85 -10.88 19.19
C ILE A 20 14.94 -12.10 19.16
N ILE A 21 14.28 -12.44 20.29
CA ILE A 21 13.33 -13.56 20.34
C ILE A 21 12.16 -13.29 19.39
N VAL A 22 11.60 -12.08 19.42
CA VAL A 22 10.51 -11.67 18.51
C VAL A 22 10.95 -11.75 17.05
N LEU A 23 12.14 -11.26 16.71
CA LEU A 23 12.70 -11.36 15.36
C LEU A 23 12.80 -12.82 14.91
N CYS A 24 13.36 -13.70 15.73
CA CYS A 24 13.45 -15.13 15.41
C CYS A 24 12.05 -15.73 15.16
N LEU A 25 11.07 -15.43 16.02
CA LEU A 25 9.70 -15.91 15.86
C LEU A 25 9.10 -15.43 14.53
N LEU A 26 9.23 -14.15 14.20
CA LEU A 26 8.73 -13.59 12.94
C LEU A 26 9.40 -14.23 11.71
N VAL A 27 10.71 -14.50 11.77
CA VAL A 27 11.44 -15.21 10.70
C VAL A 27 10.89 -16.62 10.52
N PHE A 28 10.72 -17.38 11.61
CA PHE A 28 10.19 -18.74 11.54
C PHE A 28 8.75 -18.77 11.05
N THR A 29 7.91 -17.83 11.49
CA THR A 29 6.54 -17.69 11.00
C THR A 29 6.52 -17.37 9.50
N SER A 30 7.32 -16.40 9.05
CA SER A 30 7.39 -16.02 7.64
C SER A 30 7.82 -17.19 6.75
N ILE A 31 8.94 -17.83 7.08
CA ILE A 31 9.46 -18.98 6.30
C ILE A 31 8.50 -20.16 6.36
N GLY A 32 7.94 -20.45 7.54
CA GLY A 32 6.98 -21.53 7.73
C GLY A 32 5.72 -21.34 6.90
N SER A 33 5.19 -20.12 6.85
CA SER A 33 4.01 -19.77 6.06
C SER A 33 4.28 -19.90 4.55
N VAL A 34 5.41 -19.39 4.04
CA VAL A 34 5.79 -19.58 2.62
C VAL A 34 5.88 -21.08 2.29
N PHE A 35 6.58 -21.84 3.12
CA PHE A 35 6.75 -23.28 2.90
C PHE A 35 5.41 -24.02 2.91
N TYR A 36 4.53 -23.72 3.86
CA TYR A 36 3.19 -24.30 3.93
C TYR A 36 2.35 -23.95 2.70
N GLY A 37 2.30 -22.67 2.30
CA GLY A 37 1.54 -22.23 1.12
C GLY A 37 2.04 -22.92 -0.16
N LEU A 38 3.36 -22.99 -0.36
CA LEU A 38 3.95 -23.67 -1.52
C LEU A 38 3.64 -25.17 -1.54
N LEU A 39 3.68 -25.84 -0.39
CA LEU A 39 3.31 -27.25 -0.28
C LEU A 39 1.85 -27.51 -0.67
N GLN A 40 0.94 -26.61 -0.30
CA GLN A 40 -0.49 -26.75 -0.62
C GLN A 40 -0.76 -26.56 -2.11
N ILE A 41 -0.16 -25.54 -2.73
CA ILE A 41 -0.29 -25.26 -4.18
C ILE A 41 0.29 -26.41 -5.02
N HIS A 42 1.44 -26.96 -4.61
CA HIS A 42 2.13 -28.01 -5.37
C HIS A 42 1.71 -29.43 -4.99
N LYS A 43 0.70 -29.58 -4.14
CA LYS A 43 0.19 -30.89 -3.78
C LYS A 43 -0.44 -31.56 -5.00
N ASP A 44 -0.21 -32.86 -5.13
CA ASP A 44 -0.83 -33.64 -6.20
C ASP A 44 -2.35 -33.68 -6.02
N VAL A 45 -3.06 -33.41 -7.13
CA VAL A 45 -4.53 -33.45 -7.21
C VAL A 45 -5.04 -34.89 -7.04
N GLY A 46 -4.25 -35.86 -7.50
CA GLY A 46 -4.63 -37.26 -7.55
C GLY A 46 -5.85 -37.50 -8.46
N ASP A 47 -6.50 -38.65 -8.26
CA ASP A 47 -7.66 -39.02 -9.06
C ASP A 47 -8.89 -38.17 -8.73
N LEU A 48 -9.62 -37.76 -9.77
CA LEU A 48 -10.86 -37.02 -9.64
C LEU A 48 -12.06 -37.96 -9.56
N ARG A 49 -12.94 -37.72 -8.58
CA ARG A 49 -14.21 -38.41 -8.48
C ARG A 49 -15.35 -37.49 -8.87
N TYR A 50 -16.04 -37.80 -9.96
CA TYR A 50 -17.28 -37.11 -10.32
C TYR A 50 -18.33 -37.23 -9.21
N VAL A 51 -18.95 -36.10 -8.84
CA VAL A 51 -19.96 -36.02 -7.80
C VAL A 51 -21.34 -35.80 -8.42
N GLN A 52 -21.53 -34.66 -9.09
CA GLN A 52 -22.83 -34.23 -9.62
C GLN A 52 -22.66 -33.15 -10.69
N SER A 53 -23.74 -32.80 -11.37
CA SER A 53 -23.79 -31.61 -12.22
C SER A 53 -24.59 -30.51 -11.54
N VAL A 54 -24.06 -29.30 -11.53
CA VAL A 54 -24.68 -28.12 -10.90
C VAL A 54 -24.86 -27.02 -11.93
N THR A 55 -25.86 -26.16 -11.74
CA THR A 55 -25.99 -24.93 -12.52
C THR A 55 -25.26 -23.81 -11.78
N MET A 56 -24.37 -23.10 -12.48
CA MET A 56 -23.68 -21.91 -11.99
C MET A 56 -24.11 -20.70 -12.81
N ASN A 57 -24.20 -19.54 -12.17
CA ASN A 57 -24.67 -18.30 -12.80
C ASN A 57 -23.48 -17.42 -13.18
N ARG A 58 -23.57 -16.78 -14.34
CA ARG A 58 -22.56 -15.87 -14.86
C ARG A 58 -22.44 -14.65 -13.95
N ASP A 59 -21.22 -14.33 -13.56
CA ASP A 59 -20.88 -13.14 -12.81
C ASP A 59 -20.43 -12.05 -13.78
N LYS A 60 -21.33 -11.10 -14.06
CA LYS A 60 -21.08 -10.05 -15.05
C LYS A 60 -20.34 -8.85 -14.48
N ASP A 61 -20.21 -8.78 -13.16
CA ASP A 61 -19.60 -7.64 -12.50
C ASP A 61 -18.06 -7.67 -12.63
N GLU A 62 -17.51 -8.83 -13.01
CA GLU A 62 -16.06 -9.09 -13.20
C GLU A 62 -15.66 -9.15 -14.68
N GLU A 63 -16.58 -8.83 -15.60
CA GLU A 63 -16.34 -8.89 -17.04
C GLU A 63 -16.18 -7.49 -17.64
N ASP A 64 -14.94 -7.10 -17.94
CA ASP A 64 -14.62 -5.86 -18.67
C ASP A 64 -13.80 -6.18 -19.92
N TYR A 65 -14.49 -6.58 -21.00
CA TYR A 65 -13.87 -6.97 -22.27
C TYR A 65 -14.29 -6.05 -23.41
N ASP A 66 -13.31 -5.59 -24.18
CA ASP A 66 -13.47 -4.78 -25.39
C ASP A 66 -12.98 -5.52 -26.65
N SER A 67 -13.11 -4.86 -27.80
CA SER A 67 -12.76 -5.44 -29.10
C SER A 67 -11.29 -5.80 -29.29
N ASP A 68 -10.41 -5.33 -28.41
CA ASP A 68 -8.98 -5.60 -28.47
C ASP A 68 -8.61 -6.88 -27.69
N ASN A 69 -9.51 -7.40 -26.85
CA ASN A 69 -9.32 -8.68 -26.17
C ASN A 69 -9.38 -9.86 -27.16
N LYS A 70 -8.43 -10.80 -27.04
CA LYS A 70 -8.45 -12.05 -27.83
C LYS A 70 -9.16 -13.18 -27.11
N VAL A 71 -9.05 -13.21 -25.78
CA VAL A 71 -9.65 -14.21 -24.90
C VAL A 71 -10.38 -13.47 -23.78
N CYS A 72 -11.60 -13.91 -23.50
CA CYS A 72 -12.50 -13.40 -22.49
C CYS A 72 -12.82 -14.51 -21.48
N ASP A 73 -12.33 -14.37 -20.25
CA ASP A 73 -12.49 -15.34 -19.17
C ASP A 73 -13.80 -15.09 -18.41
N VAL A 74 -14.85 -15.80 -18.78
CA VAL A 74 -16.17 -15.64 -18.17
C VAL A 74 -16.25 -16.46 -16.88
N ILE A 75 -16.55 -15.77 -15.78
CA ILE A 75 -16.67 -16.38 -14.45
C ILE A 75 -18.13 -16.79 -14.19
N TYR A 76 -18.33 -18.04 -13.76
CA TYR A 76 -19.61 -18.55 -13.30
C TYR A 76 -19.53 -18.94 -11.83
N ARG A 77 -20.44 -18.42 -11.00
CA ARG A 77 -20.45 -18.64 -9.55
C ARG A 77 -21.64 -19.43 -9.03
N LYS A 78 -21.43 -20.09 -7.88
CA LYS A 78 -22.45 -20.72 -7.04
C LYS A 78 -22.05 -20.58 -5.57
N GLY A 79 -22.50 -19.50 -4.92
CA GLY A 79 -21.92 -19.09 -3.64
C GLY A 79 -20.47 -18.67 -3.84
N ASP A 80 -19.57 -19.14 -2.96
CA ASP A 80 -18.13 -18.82 -3.03
C ASP A 80 -17.37 -19.63 -4.10
N GLN A 81 -18.04 -20.59 -4.76
CA GLN A 81 -17.41 -21.46 -5.75
C GLN A 81 -17.46 -20.82 -7.14
N LYS A 82 -16.36 -20.90 -7.88
CA LYS A 82 -16.24 -20.33 -9.23
C LYS A 82 -15.76 -21.35 -10.26
N LEU A 83 -16.19 -21.13 -11.50
CA LEU A 83 -15.74 -21.79 -12.71
C LEU A 83 -15.37 -20.69 -13.71
N VAL A 84 -14.15 -20.71 -14.23
CA VAL A 84 -13.70 -19.80 -15.27
C VAL A 84 -13.74 -20.53 -16.60
N VAL A 85 -14.39 -19.93 -17.61
CA VAL A 85 -14.43 -20.48 -18.97
C VAL A 85 -13.96 -19.41 -19.93
N SER A 86 -12.88 -19.70 -20.66
CA SER A 86 -12.31 -18.82 -21.66
C SER A 86 -13.07 -18.91 -22.99
N TYR A 87 -13.44 -17.76 -23.54
CA TYR A 87 -14.06 -17.61 -24.85
C TYR A 87 -13.20 -16.72 -25.75
N ASP A 88 -13.21 -16.94 -27.05
CA ASP A 88 -12.75 -15.90 -27.99
C ASP A 88 -13.72 -14.71 -27.95
N TYR A 89 -13.23 -13.49 -28.20
CA TYR A 89 -14.06 -12.28 -28.12
C TYR A 89 -15.32 -12.35 -28.99
N GLU A 90 -15.22 -12.90 -30.20
CA GLU A 90 -16.37 -13.07 -31.08
C GLU A 90 -17.47 -13.98 -30.48
N ASP A 91 -17.07 -14.98 -29.70
CA ASP A 91 -17.99 -15.92 -29.07
C ASP A 91 -18.53 -15.36 -27.75
N TYR A 92 -17.70 -14.58 -27.03
CA TYR A 92 -18.12 -13.81 -25.87
C TYR A 92 -19.25 -12.83 -26.21
N VAL A 93 -19.12 -12.05 -27.29
CA VAL A 93 -20.15 -11.08 -27.72
C VAL A 93 -21.48 -11.78 -28.08
N LYS A 94 -21.42 -13.03 -28.54
CA LYS A 94 -22.60 -13.85 -28.88
C LYS A 94 -23.12 -14.63 -27.67
N LEU A 95 -22.50 -14.52 -26.50
CA LEU A 95 -22.81 -15.33 -25.32
C LEU A 95 -24.08 -14.81 -24.62
N ASN A 96 -25.23 -15.36 -25.01
CA ASN A 96 -26.55 -14.94 -24.50
C ASN A 96 -26.96 -15.65 -23.20
N LYS A 97 -26.19 -16.64 -22.74
CA LYS A 97 -26.54 -17.48 -21.58
C LYS A 97 -25.97 -16.86 -20.31
N ASN A 98 -26.83 -16.70 -19.29
CA ASN A 98 -26.44 -16.22 -17.96
C ASN A 98 -26.12 -17.37 -16.99
N SER A 99 -26.08 -18.62 -17.46
CA SER A 99 -25.82 -19.79 -16.62
C SER A 99 -25.19 -20.91 -17.42
N ILE A 100 -24.34 -21.69 -16.77
CA ILE A 100 -23.69 -22.87 -17.34
C ILE A 100 -23.97 -24.10 -16.49
N LYS A 101 -23.98 -25.27 -17.14
CA LYS A 101 -24.00 -26.57 -16.44
C LYS A 101 -22.55 -26.96 -16.16
N ALA A 102 -22.14 -26.86 -14.91
CA ALA A 102 -20.83 -27.30 -14.43
C ALA A 102 -20.89 -28.73 -13.88
N TYR A 103 -19.80 -29.46 -14.01
CA TYR A 103 -19.58 -30.79 -13.46
C TYR A 103 -18.64 -30.68 -12.26
N GLU A 104 -19.13 -31.12 -11.10
CA GLU A 104 -18.40 -31.09 -9.84
C GLU A 104 -17.59 -32.38 -9.68
N PHE A 105 -16.30 -32.21 -9.44
CA PHE A 105 -15.34 -33.29 -9.16
C PHE A 105 -14.71 -33.07 -7.80
N LYS A 106 -14.52 -34.17 -7.07
CA LYS A 106 -13.84 -34.16 -5.77
C LYS A 106 -12.46 -34.77 -5.91
N THR A 107 -11.44 -34.05 -5.42
CA THR A 107 -10.07 -34.55 -5.35
C THR A 107 -9.92 -35.57 -4.21
N VAL A 108 -8.87 -36.38 -4.24
CA VAL A 108 -8.51 -37.31 -3.15
C VAL A 108 -8.30 -36.56 -1.82
N ASN A 109 -7.88 -35.31 -1.92
CA ASN A 109 -7.62 -34.41 -0.79
C ASN A 109 -8.88 -33.69 -0.27
N GLY A 110 -10.04 -33.90 -0.91
CA GLY A 110 -11.33 -33.45 -0.44
C GLY A 110 -11.80 -32.09 -0.99
N GLN A 111 -11.02 -31.44 -1.85
CA GLN A 111 -11.41 -30.20 -2.53
C GLN A 111 -12.39 -30.47 -3.67
N ASN A 112 -13.24 -29.50 -3.96
CA ASN A 112 -14.20 -29.55 -5.06
C ASN A 112 -13.69 -28.69 -6.21
N LEU A 113 -13.59 -29.27 -7.40
CA LEU A 113 -13.24 -28.60 -8.65
C LEU A 113 -14.43 -28.63 -9.59
N TYR A 114 -14.60 -27.59 -10.40
CA TYR A 114 -15.72 -27.45 -11.33
C TYR A 114 -15.18 -27.30 -12.74
N PHE A 115 -15.82 -27.97 -13.70
CA PHE A 115 -15.47 -27.92 -15.13
C PHE A 115 -16.74 -27.85 -15.97
N ASP A 116 -16.66 -27.30 -17.18
CA ASP A 116 -17.78 -27.24 -18.13
C ASP A 116 -17.97 -28.54 -18.93
N HIS A 117 -17.05 -29.50 -18.79
CA HIS A 117 -17.10 -30.82 -19.41
C HIS A 117 -16.72 -31.95 -18.44
N LYS A 118 -16.96 -33.21 -18.86
CA LYS A 118 -16.72 -34.40 -18.03
C LYS A 118 -15.35 -35.03 -18.23
N ASP A 119 -14.80 -34.94 -19.42
CA ASP A 119 -13.54 -35.59 -19.79
C ASP A 119 -12.36 -34.69 -19.44
N VAL A 120 -12.17 -34.48 -18.13
CA VAL A 120 -11.15 -33.56 -17.59
C VAL A 120 -9.78 -34.23 -17.61
N SER A 121 -8.80 -33.57 -18.21
CA SER A 121 -7.42 -34.07 -18.21
C SER A 121 -6.73 -33.84 -16.86
N HIS A 122 -5.74 -34.66 -16.52
CA HIS A 122 -4.96 -34.44 -15.28
C HIS A 122 -4.20 -33.10 -15.29
N GLN A 123 -3.79 -32.61 -16.46
CA GLN A 123 -3.12 -31.31 -16.58
C GLN A 123 -4.06 -30.16 -16.24
N GLU A 124 -5.26 -30.19 -16.80
CA GLU A 124 -6.30 -29.19 -16.56
C GLU A 124 -6.78 -29.20 -15.10
N ALA A 125 -6.95 -30.39 -14.53
CA ALA A 125 -7.29 -30.54 -13.12
C ALA A 125 -6.19 -30.00 -12.20
N SER A 126 -4.92 -30.26 -12.53
CA SER A 126 -3.78 -29.71 -11.80
C SER A 126 -3.70 -28.20 -11.91
N HIS A 127 -4.02 -27.62 -13.06
CA HIS A 127 -4.06 -26.16 -13.26
C HIS A 127 -5.15 -25.53 -12.39
N THR A 128 -6.38 -26.02 -12.51
CA THR A 128 -7.55 -25.50 -11.77
C THR A 128 -7.36 -25.64 -10.26
N TYR A 129 -6.78 -26.75 -9.81
CA TYR A 129 -6.42 -26.93 -8.40
C TYR A 129 -5.38 -25.92 -7.93
N LYS A 130 -4.32 -25.66 -8.73
CA LYS A 130 -3.28 -24.68 -8.36
C LYS A 130 -3.85 -23.29 -8.21
N GLU A 131 -4.74 -22.87 -9.10
CA GLU A 131 -5.41 -21.56 -9.02
C GLU A 131 -6.29 -21.45 -7.79
N MET A 132 -7.16 -22.45 -7.56
CA MET A 132 -8.00 -22.50 -6.35
C MET A 132 -7.17 -22.49 -5.07
N MET A 133 -6.11 -23.31 -4.99
CA MET A 133 -5.24 -23.33 -3.82
C MET A 133 -4.44 -22.04 -3.66
N ALA A 134 -4.06 -21.34 -4.75
CA ALA A 134 -3.39 -20.06 -4.66
C ALA A 134 -4.30 -19.00 -4.00
N GLU A 135 -5.59 -19.03 -4.29
CA GLU A 135 -6.59 -18.17 -3.64
C GLU A 135 -6.86 -18.59 -2.19
N GLU A 136 -7.10 -19.87 -1.93
CA GLU A 136 -7.35 -20.37 -0.57
C GLU A 136 -6.15 -20.11 0.38
N THR A 137 -4.93 -20.12 -0.15
CA THR A 137 -3.69 -19.90 0.63
C THR A 137 -3.20 -18.46 0.62
N LEU A 138 -3.94 -17.53 -0.01
CA LEU A 138 -3.59 -16.11 -0.10
C LEU A 138 -3.32 -15.50 1.28
N SER A 139 -4.19 -15.75 2.26
CA SER A 139 -4.02 -15.27 3.64
C SER A 139 -2.73 -15.80 4.31
N VAL A 140 -2.28 -17.01 3.94
CA VAL A 140 -1.03 -17.59 4.44
C VAL A 140 0.17 -16.88 3.83
N PHE A 141 0.15 -16.60 2.53
CA PHE A 141 1.20 -15.82 1.87
C PHE A 141 1.23 -14.37 2.38
N ASN A 142 0.08 -13.77 2.63
CA ASN A 142 0.00 -12.44 3.23
C ASN A 142 0.58 -12.43 4.65
N LEU A 143 0.26 -13.43 5.47
CA LEU A 143 0.89 -13.59 6.78
C LEU A 143 2.41 -13.72 6.64
N ALA A 144 2.90 -14.45 5.65
CA ALA A 144 4.33 -14.61 5.40
C ALA A 144 5.03 -13.28 5.07
N SER A 145 4.45 -12.51 4.14
CA SER A 145 4.95 -11.20 3.72
C SER A 145 4.85 -10.18 4.85
N ALA A 146 3.73 -10.13 5.56
CA ALA A 146 3.51 -9.19 6.65
C ALA A 146 4.44 -9.44 7.84
N THR A 147 4.65 -10.71 8.22
CA THR A 147 5.60 -11.04 9.29
C THR A 147 7.05 -10.78 8.89
N PHE A 148 7.40 -10.90 7.60
CA PHE A 148 8.70 -10.48 7.09
C PHE A 148 8.89 -8.96 7.20
N ILE A 149 7.91 -8.16 6.78
CA ILE A 149 7.96 -6.70 6.89
C ILE A 149 7.97 -6.25 8.36
N LEU A 150 7.19 -6.90 9.22
CA LEU A 150 7.21 -6.64 10.66
C LEU A 150 8.57 -7.01 11.29
N MET A 151 9.22 -8.07 10.80
CA MET A 151 10.58 -8.43 11.20
C MET A 151 11.57 -7.34 10.83
N LEU A 152 11.53 -6.80 9.61
CA LEU A 152 12.34 -5.64 9.22
C LEU A 152 12.06 -4.42 10.10
N SER A 153 10.80 -4.20 10.45
CA SER A 153 10.36 -3.12 11.33
C SER A 153 10.98 -3.19 12.72
N VAL A 154 10.93 -4.38 13.35
CA VAL A 154 11.59 -4.63 14.64
C VAL A 154 13.10 -4.52 14.51
N ALA A 155 13.69 -5.01 13.41
CA ALA A 155 15.13 -4.96 13.19
C ALA A 155 15.64 -3.51 13.11
N ILE A 156 14.94 -2.63 12.38
CA ILE A 156 15.28 -1.20 12.32
C ILE A 156 15.20 -0.56 13.71
N MET A 157 14.10 -0.79 14.43
CA MET A 157 13.90 -0.20 15.77
C MET A 157 14.94 -0.70 16.78
N MET A 158 15.41 -1.93 16.64
CA MET A 158 16.49 -2.49 17.46
C MET A 158 17.86 -1.93 17.08
N LEU A 159 18.20 -1.87 15.78
CA LEU A 159 19.52 -1.46 15.27
C LEU A 159 19.78 0.04 15.39
N PHE A 160 18.73 0.84 15.31
CA PHE A 160 18.76 2.30 15.43
C PHE A 160 18.10 2.79 16.73
N SER A 161 18.01 1.91 17.74
CA SER A 161 17.28 2.14 18.98
C SER A 161 17.57 3.48 19.65
N LYS A 162 18.82 3.96 19.65
CA LYS A 162 19.17 5.25 20.29
C LYS A 162 18.64 6.48 19.55
N GLN A 163 18.31 6.36 18.28
CA GLN A 163 17.75 7.45 17.49
C GLN A 163 16.24 7.62 17.73
N PHE A 164 15.58 6.62 18.31
CA PHE A 164 14.13 6.63 18.53
C PHE A 164 13.79 6.61 20.02
N THR A 165 12.86 7.46 20.41
CA THR A 165 12.25 7.44 21.74
C THR A 165 11.37 6.20 21.91
N THR A 166 11.08 5.82 23.15
CA THR A 166 10.16 4.71 23.44
C THR A 166 8.78 4.91 22.80
N TYR A 167 8.29 6.15 22.77
CA TYR A 167 7.04 6.48 22.09
C TYR A 167 7.12 6.21 20.59
N GLU A 168 8.13 6.74 19.91
CA GLU A 168 8.31 6.58 18.45
C GLU A 168 8.44 5.10 18.06
N LYS A 169 9.19 4.31 18.83
CA LYS A 169 9.28 2.85 18.65
C LYS A 169 7.93 2.16 18.82
N SER A 170 7.24 2.46 19.93
CA SER A 170 5.96 1.82 20.25
C SER A 170 4.89 2.16 19.21
N TRP A 171 4.84 3.42 18.79
CA TRP A 171 3.94 3.89 17.74
C TRP A 171 4.21 3.19 16.41
N PHE A 172 5.46 3.18 15.95
CA PHE A 172 5.85 2.54 14.69
C PHE A 172 5.49 1.06 14.67
N ILE A 173 5.89 0.31 15.71
CA ILE A 173 5.60 -1.12 15.82
C ILE A 173 4.09 -1.37 15.91
N SER A 174 3.33 -0.51 16.58
CA SER A 174 1.86 -0.66 16.70
C SER A 174 1.16 -0.52 15.33
N ILE A 175 1.58 0.44 14.50
CA ILE A 175 1.06 0.59 13.14
C ILE A 175 1.43 -0.62 12.28
N MET A 176 2.67 -1.11 12.38
CA MET A 176 3.12 -2.28 11.60
C MET A 176 2.41 -3.57 12.01
N VAL A 177 2.12 -3.75 13.31
CA VAL A 177 1.30 -4.86 13.80
C VAL A 177 -0.13 -4.75 13.28
N LEU A 178 -0.72 -3.55 13.28
CA LEU A 178 -2.05 -3.34 12.72
C LEU A 178 -2.10 -3.65 11.22
N ALA A 179 -1.12 -3.19 10.45
CA ALA A 179 -1.00 -3.51 9.03
C ALA A 179 -0.89 -5.03 8.80
N THR A 180 -0.14 -5.73 9.67
CA THR A 180 -0.05 -7.20 9.64
C THR A 180 -1.40 -7.86 9.87
N ILE A 181 -2.16 -7.40 10.87
CA ILE A 181 -3.49 -7.95 11.17
C ILE A 181 -4.44 -7.71 10.00
N LEU A 182 -4.52 -6.48 9.48
CA LEU A 182 -5.41 -6.16 8.37
C LEU A 182 -5.05 -6.95 7.11
N SER A 183 -3.76 -7.19 6.84
CA SER A 183 -3.33 -7.94 5.65
C SER A 183 -3.78 -9.40 5.62
N VAL A 184 -4.05 -9.99 6.78
CA VAL A 184 -4.52 -11.37 6.93
C VAL A 184 -6.04 -11.42 6.97
N LEU A 185 -6.69 -10.42 7.59
CA LEU A 185 -8.15 -10.35 7.70
C LEU A 185 -8.83 -9.89 6.41
N PHE A 186 -8.15 -9.03 5.65
CA PHE A 186 -8.64 -8.43 4.41
C PHE A 186 -7.58 -8.62 3.32
N PRO A 187 -7.37 -9.86 2.83
CA PRO A 187 -6.47 -10.09 1.72
C PRO A 187 -7.01 -9.40 0.46
N GLU A 188 -6.13 -8.77 -0.31
CA GLU A 188 -6.51 -8.16 -1.59
C GLU A 188 -6.68 -9.23 -2.67
N ASP A 189 -7.77 -9.15 -3.42
CA ASP A 189 -8.00 -10.00 -4.59
C ASP A 189 -7.06 -9.62 -5.74
N SER A 190 -7.00 -10.48 -6.76
CA SER A 190 -6.22 -10.17 -7.96
C SER A 190 -6.93 -9.10 -8.78
N ALA A 191 -6.17 -8.13 -9.30
CA ALA A 191 -6.70 -7.00 -10.06
C ALA A 191 -5.77 -6.67 -11.22
N ASN A 192 -6.35 -6.26 -12.35
CA ASN A 192 -5.71 -5.89 -13.61
C ASN A 192 -4.71 -6.95 -14.11
N GLY A 193 -5.05 -8.24 -13.95
CA GLY A 193 -4.18 -9.37 -14.30
C GLY A 193 -2.98 -9.59 -13.36
N VAL A 194 -2.94 -8.90 -12.22
CA VAL A 194 -1.88 -9.02 -11.22
C VAL A 194 -2.40 -9.80 -10.01
N ASN A 195 -1.60 -10.78 -9.58
CA ASN A 195 -1.92 -11.62 -8.44
C ASN A 195 -2.02 -10.80 -7.13
N GLY A 196 -3.08 -11.03 -6.36
CA GLY A 196 -3.33 -10.39 -5.05
C GLY A 196 -2.13 -10.46 -4.09
N ILE A 197 -1.34 -11.53 -4.09
CA ILE A 197 -0.10 -11.66 -3.28
C ILE A 197 0.89 -10.53 -3.61
N ILE A 198 1.07 -10.20 -4.89
CA ILE A 198 1.99 -9.15 -5.34
C ILE A 198 1.48 -7.79 -4.88
N ILE A 199 0.18 -7.54 -5.06
CA ILE A 199 -0.48 -6.30 -4.65
C ILE A 199 -0.32 -6.11 -3.13
N MET A 200 -0.53 -7.17 -2.36
CA MET A 200 -0.36 -7.17 -0.91
C MET A 200 1.08 -6.89 -0.46
N ILE A 201 2.07 -7.44 -1.16
CA ILE A 201 3.49 -7.12 -0.89
C ILE A 201 3.77 -5.63 -1.14
N LEU A 202 3.23 -5.07 -2.23
CA LEU A 202 3.37 -3.65 -2.54
C LEU A 202 2.73 -2.79 -1.45
N TYR A 203 1.50 -3.07 -1.03
CA TYR A 203 0.84 -2.32 0.04
C TYR A 203 1.57 -2.40 1.38
N LEU A 204 2.08 -3.57 1.75
CA LEU A 204 2.83 -3.75 3.00
C LEU A 204 4.17 -3.03 2.96
N LEU A 205 4.86 -3.08 1.82
CA LEU A 205 6.11 -2.36 1.60
C LEU A 205 5.90 -0.86 1.60
N ASP A 206 4.86 -0.39 0.90
CA ASP A 206 4.44 1.00 0.86
C ASP A 206 4.12 1.51 2.27
N THR A 207 3.30 0.77 3.02
CA THR A 207 2.96 1.09 4.42
C THR A 207 4.23 1.20 5.27
N PHE A 208 5.14 0.23 5.17
CA PHE A 208 6.38 0.23 5.96
C PHE A 208 7.27 1.44 5.66
N LEU A 209 7.54 1.70 4.37
CA LEU A 209 8.42 2.78 3.94
C LEU A 209 7.83 4.14 4.28
N ASN A 210 6.53 4.32 4.05
CA ASN A 210 5.84 5.57 4.33
C ASN A 210 5.78 5.88 5.83
N ILE A 211 5.36 4.91 6.66
CA ILE A 211 5.32 5.13 8.12
C ILE A 211 6.73 5.44 8.66
N LEU A 212 7.78 4.82 8.10
CA LEU A 212 9.16 5.13 8.48
C LEU A 212 9.56 6.54 8.02
N CYS A 213 9.24 6.91 6.77
CA CYS A 213 9.51 8.24 6.21
C CYS A 213 8.85 9.32 7.05
N GLU A 214 7.55 9.16 7.33
CA GLU A 214 6.72 10.04 8.13
C GLU A 214 7.26 10.23 9.56
N LEU A 215 7.69 9.13 10.18
CA LEU A 215 8.33 9.21 11.49
C LEU A 215 9.61 10.04 11.43
N LEU A 216 10.45 9.86 10.40
CA LEU A 216 11.69 10.61 10.24
C LEU A 216 11.46 12.10 9.98
N ILE A 217 10.47 12.49 9.17
CA ILE A 217 10.13 13.89 8.95
C ILE A 217 9.55 14.53 10.22
N SER A 218 8.76 13.81 11.02
CA SER A 218 8.29 14.31 12.32
C SER A 218 9.46 14.62 13.27
N LYS A 219 10.54 13.82 13.17
CA LYS A 219 11.80 14.02 13.87
C LYS A 219 12.69 15.10 13.27
N GLN A 220 12.32 15.72 12.16
CA GLN A 220 13.17 16.68 11.44
C GLN A 220 14.47 16.06 10.90
N SER A 221 14.48 14.74 10.71
CA SER A 221 15.64 14.00 10.20
C SER A 221 15.70 14.12 8.68
N ARG A 222 16.80 14.65 8.14
CA ARG A 222 17.04 14.72 6.68
C ARG A 222 17.05 13.36 5.98
N TYR A 223 17.27 12.27 6.70
CA TYR A 223 17.26 10.93 6.10
C TYR A 223 15.86 10.50 5.67
N ASN A 224 14.80 11.24 6.07
CA ASN A 224 13.45 11.06 5.54
C ASN A 224 13.47 11.07 4.00
N PHE A 225 14.17 12.01 3.34
CA PHE A 225 14.20 12.10 1.88
C PHE A 225 14.82 10.88 1.18
N LEU A 226 15.76 10.17 1.83
CA LEU A 226 16.30 8.93 1.28
C LEU A 226 15.28 7.79 1.35
N VAL A 227 14.52 7.73 2.44
CA VAL A 227 13.41 6.77 2.58
C VAL A 227 12.26 7.16 1.65
N SER A 228 12.00 8.46 1.48
CA SER A 228 10.99 9.03 0.59
C SER A 228 11.23 8.61 -0.85
N VAL A 229 12.46 8.66 -1.36
CA VAL A 229 12.77 8.13 -2.71
C VAL A 229 12.36 6.66 -2.87
N LEU A 230 12.50 5.84 -1.81
CA LEU A 230 12.03 4.44 -1.87
C LEU A 230 10.50 4.35 -1.83
N VAL A 231 9.84 5.20 -1.04
CA VAL A 231 8.37 5.38 -1.04
C VAL A 231 7.90 5.70 -2.45
N GLU A 232 8.43 6.75 -3.06
CA GLU A 232 8.00 7.23 -4.38
C GLU A 232 8.15 6.13 -5.45
N ILE A 233 9.23 5.34 -5.39
CA ILE A 233 9.43 4.21 -6.31
C ILE A 233 8.33 3.15 -6.13
N VAL A 234 8.02 2.78 -4.89
CA VAL A 234 6.99 1.78 -4.60
C VAL A 234 5.60 2.30 -4.97
N GLU A 235 5.33 3.58 -4.75
CA GLU A 235 4.06 4.21 -5.15
C GLU A 235 3.90 4.23 -6.67
N ILE A 236 4.93 4.62 -7.43
CA ILE A 236 4.91 4.56 -8.90
C ILE A 236 4.66 3.13 -9.37
N VAL A 237 5.40 2.15 -8.83
CA VAL A 237 5.21 0.74 -9.19
C VAL A 237 3.79 0.31 -8.88
N SER A 238 3.24 0.69 -7.73
CA SER A 238 1.87 0.35 -7.34
C SER A 238 0.84 0.97 -8.28
N CYS A 239 0.97 2.25 -8.63
CA CYS A 239 0.07 2.93 -9.57
C CYS A 239 0.11 2.31 -10.97
N VAL A 240 1.30 1.90 -11.44
CA VAL A 240 1.48 1.23 -12.74
C VAL A 240 0.87 -0.17 -12.72
N VAL A 241 1.16 -0.95 -11.69
CA VAL A 241 0.70 -2.35 -11.54
C VAL A 241 -0.82 -2.41 -11.40
N LEU A 242 -1.40 -1.46 -10.68
CA LEU A 242 -2.84 -1.41 -10.41
C LEU A 242 -3.62 -0.52 -11.37
N MET A 243 -2.93 0.12 -12.33
CA MET A 243 -3.51 1.02 -13.34
C MET A 243 -4.50 2.05 -12.75
N TYR A 244 -4.16 2.63 -11.61
CA TYR A 244 -5.02 3.59 -10.90
C TYR A 244 -4.20 4.81 -10.43
N ARG A 245 -4.90 5.92 -10.14
CA ARG A 245 -4.33 7.17 -9.60
C ARG A 245 -3.22 7.81 -10.45
N PHE A 246 -3.50 8.03 -11.73
CA PHE A 246 -2.54 8.62 -12.67
C PHE A 246 -2.08 10.04 -12.30
N ALA A 247 -2.93 10.84 -11.63
CA ALA A 247 -2.55 12.18 -11.20
C ALA A 247 -1.46 12.10 -10.12
N THR A 248 -1.66 11.20 -9.16
CA THR A 248 -0.68 10.88 -8.11
C THR A 248 0.60 10.33 -8.74
N MET A 249 0.52 9.33 -9.62
CA MET A 249 1.70 8.76 -10.30
C MET A 249 2.56 9.82 -11.02
N ALA A 250 1.92 10.71 -11.80
CA ALA A 250 2.63 11.76 -12.52
C ALA A 250 3.28 12.76 -11.56
N THR A 251 2.57 13.13 -10.49
CA THR A 251 3.08 14.03 -9.46
C THR A 251 4.26 13.41 -8.72
N THR A 252 4.16 12.13 -8.35
CA THR A 252 5.24 11.38 -7.71
C THR A 252 6.51 11.36 -8.58
N LEU A 253 6.35 11.05 -9.87
CA LEU A 253 7.47 10.96 -10.80
C LEU A 253 8.13 12.31 -11.10
N PHE A 254 7.33 13.34 -11.42
CA PHE A 254 7.84 14.60 -11.96
C PHE A 254 8.03 15.71 -10.91
N PHE A 255 7.43 15.56 -9.73
CA PHE A 255 7.54 16.53 -8.64
C PHE A 255 8.24 15.96 -7.41
N TRP A 256 7.76 14.85 -6.83
CA TRP A 256 8.28 14.34 -5.57
C TRP A 256 9.74 13.86 -5.66
N LEU A 257 10.07 13.01 -6.63
CA LEU A 257 11.45 12.54 -6.82
C LEU A 257 12.48 13.69 -6.94
N PRO A 258 12.27 14.72 -7.79
CA PRO A 258 13.14 15.90 -7.80
C PRO A 258 13.14 16.67 -6.48
N ILE A 259 11.97 16.90 -5.88
CA ILE A 259 11.83 17.69 -4.65
C ILE A 259 12.53 17.03 -3.47
N ASP A 260 12.51 15.71 -3.35
CA ASP A 260 13.19 14.99 -2.27
C ASP A 260 14.70 15.17 -2.33
N ILE A 261 15.28 15.08 -3.53
CA ILE A 261 16.72 15.27 -3.75
C ILE A 261 17.11 16.71 -3.39
N ILE A 262 16.36 17.69 -3.88
CA ILE A 262 16.64 19.11 -3.61
C ILE A 262 16.41 19.42 -2.12
N SER A 263 15.39 18.83 -1.51
CA SER A 263 15.07 19.00 -0.09
C SER A 263 16.15 18.40 0.81
N TYR A 264 16.70 17.23 0.47
CA TYR A 264 17.84 16.65 1.18
C TYR A 264 19.04 17.61 1.22
N ILE A 265 19.35 18.25 0.09
CA ILE A 265 20.43 19.23 -0.03
C ILE A 265 20.10 20.49 0.80
N ASN A 266 18.88 21.02 0.67
CA ASN A 266 18.48 22.23 1.37
C ASN A 266 18.43 22.04 2.89
N TRP A 267 17.91 20.91 3.36
CA TRP A 267 17.88 20.55 4.77
C TRP A 267 19.27 20.32 5.34
N SER A 268 20.16 19.68 4.58
CA SER A 268 21.56 19.50 4.99
C SER A 268 22.33 20.81 5.17
N LYS A 269 21.88 21.91 4.55
CA LYS A 269 22.46 23.26 4.72
C LYS A 269 21.90 24.03 5.93
N HIS A 270 20.83 23.55 6.56
CA HIS A 270 20.11 24.25 7.64
C HIS A 270 19.96 23.37 8.88
N ARG A 271 21.07 22.73 9.24
CA ARG A 271 21.18 21.91 10.44
C ARG A 271 20.96 22.77 11.68
N ASP A 272 20.41 22.18 12.71
CA ASP A 272 20.35 22.79 14.03
C ASP A 272 21.76 22.91 14.63
N ASP A 273 22.03 24.00 15.33
CA ASP A 273 23.36 24.30 15.87
C ASP A 273 23.69 23.49 17.14
N GLU A 274 22.69 22.95 17.84
CA GLU A 274 22.85 22.13 19.06
C GLU A 274 22.69 20.63 18.78
N GLU A 275 21.77 20.24 17.90
CA GLU A 275 21.52 18.84 17.51
C GLU A 275 21.70 18.64 15.99
N ASP A 276 22.91 18.26 15.56
CA ASP A 276 23.31 18.02 14.15
C ASP A 276 22.41 17.05 13.33
N GLU A 277 21.59 16.25 14.02
CA GLU A 277 20.62 15.32 13.43
C GLU A 277 19.28 15.99 13.07
N LEU A 278 18.99 17.17 13.64
CA LEU A 278 17.78 17.96 13.41
C LEU A 278 18.01 19.07 12.38
N THR A 279 16.91 19.56 11.81
CA THR A 279 16.91 20.63 10.81
C THR A 279 15.98 21.76 11.26
N MET A 280 16.41 23.01 11.19
CA MET A 280 15.62 24.16 11.66
C MET A 280 14.31 24.36 10.89
N VAL A 281 13.18 24.33 11.60
CA VAL A 281 11.82 24.54 11.04
C VAL A 281 11.23 25.91 11.38
N ARG A 282 10.25 26.37 10.57
CA ARG A 282 9.72 27.74 10.59
C ARG A 282 8.19 27.78 10.42
N LYS A 283 7.60 28.96 10.57
CA LYS A 283 6.16 29.22 10.40
C LYS A 283 5.89 30.05 9.14
N LEU A 284 4.84 29.72 8.40
CA LEU A 284 4.39 30.46 7.22
C LEU A 284 3.78 31.84 7.55
N LYS A 285 3.85 32.79 6.61
CA LYS A 285 3.14 34.08 6.69
C LYS A 285 1.77 33.98 6.00
N GLY A 286 0.71 34.44 6.67
CA GLY A 286 -0.69 34.15 6.31
C GLY A 286 -1.20 34.59 4.93
N TYR A 287 -0.51 35.49 4.20
CA TYR A 287 -0.94 35.85 2.83
C TYR A 287 -0.62 34.77 1.79
N GLN A 288 0.33 33.88 2.08
CA GLN A 288 0.74 32.80 1.18
C GLN A 288 -0.27 31.65 1.16
N GLU A 289 -1.08 31.51 2.20
CA GLU A 289 -2.10 30.46 2.34
C GLU A 289 -3.21 30.60 1.29
N VAL A 290 -3.67 31.83 1.03
CA VAL A 290 -4.73 32.10 0.05
C VAL A 290 -4.31 31.69 -1.37
N LEU A 291 -3.06 31.97 -1.75
CA LEU A 291 -2.52 31.59 -3.06
C LEU A 291 -2.42 30.08 -3.23
N VAL A 292 -2.03 29.36 -2.18
CA VAL A 292 -1.95 27.90 -2.19
C VAL A 292 -3.35 27.29 -2.36
N ILE A 293 -4.36 27.81 -1.66
CA ILE A 293 -5.75 27.33 -1.79
C ILE A 293 -6.27 27.53 -3.22
N ILE A 294 -6.04 28.72 -3.80
CA ILE A 294 -6.42 28.99 -5.20
C ILE A 294 -5.71 28.02 -6.15
N GLY A 295 -4.41 27.80 -5.94
CA GLY A 295 -3.62 26.85 -6.73
C GLY A 295 -4.17 25.43 -6.68
N ILE A 296 -4.55 24.95 -5.49
CA ILE A 296 -5.17 23.63 -5.30
C ILE A 296 -6.47 23.54 -6.09
N ILE A 297 -7.37 24.53 -5.96
CA ILE A 297 -8.66 24.53 -6.67
C ILE A 297 -8.46 24.48 -8.18
N VAL A 298 -7.57 25.33 -8.71
CA VAL A 298 -7.28 25.38 -10.16
C VAL A 298 -6.69 24.05 -10.64
N TRP A 299 -5.73 23.47 -9.90
CA TRP A 299 -5.14 22.18 -10.25
C TRP A 299 -6.17 21.06 -10.26
N THR A 300 -6.99 20.95 -9.21
CA THR A 300 -8.03 19.91 -9.09
C THR A 300 -8.99 19.96 -10.27
N VAL A 301 -9.44 21.15 -10.68
CA VAL A 301 -10.37 21.30 -11.81
C VAL A 301 -9.67 20.96 -13.12
N VAL A 302 -8.48 21.50 -13.37
CA VAL A 302 -7.78 21.34 -14.66
C VAL A 302 -7.31 19.90 -14.85
N VAL A 303 -6.58 19.35 -13.88
CA VAL A 303 -6.04 17.99 -13.96
C VAL A 303 -7.16 16.95 -13.86
N GLY A 304 -8.15 17.16 -13.00
CA GLY A 304 -9.32 16.29 -12.92
C GLY A 304 -10.07 16.23 -14.25
N TYR A 305 -10.29 17.38 -14.91
CA TYR A 305 -10.92 17.42 -16.23
C TYR A 305 -10.09 16.67 -17.29
N PHE A 306 -8.78 16.92 -17.37
CA PHE A 306 -7.91 16.25 -18.34
C PHE A 306 -7.88 14.74 -18.16
N ILE A 307 -7.74 14.24 -16.92
CA ILE A 307 -7.65 12.81 -16.64
C ILE A 307 -9.01 12.14 -16.81
N SER A 308 -10.11 12.79 -16.42
CA SER A 308 -11.47 12.24 -16.63
C SER A 308 -11.86 12.10 -18.11
N GLY A 309 -11.14 12.77 -19.01
CA GLY A 309 -11.28 12.61 -20.45
C GLY A 309 -10.48 11.45 -21.04
N LEU A 310 -9.63 10.77 -20.24
CA LEU A 310 -8.92 9.57 -20.63
C LEU A 310 -9.79 8.37 -20.25
N ASP A 311 -10.13 7.51 -21.21
CA ASP A 311 -10.89 6.27 -20.97
C ASP A 311 -9.91 5.24 -20.40
N ILE A 312 -9.71 5.26 -19.07
CA ILE A 312 -8.76 4.37 -18.39
C ILE A 312 -9.51 3.36 -17.53
N ALA A 313 -9.72 2.17 -18.07
CA ALA A 313 -10.34 1.07 -17.36
C ALA A 313 -9.46 0.56 -16.20
N THR A 314 -10.10 0.22 -15.07
CA THR A 314 -9.46 -0.41 -13.92
C THR A 314 -10.46 -1.29 -13.16
N ASP A 315 -10.01 -2.45 -12.71
CA ASP A 315 -10.86 -3.45 -12.03
C ASP A 315 -11.41 -2.96 -10.68
N PHE A 316 -10.94 -1.83 -10.15
CA PHE A 316 -11.43 -1.28 -8.89
C PHE A 316 -12.80 -0.59 -9.00
N TYR A 317 -13.24 -0.19 -10.20
CA TYR A 317 -14.45 0.63 -10.36
C TYR A 317 -15.33 0.18 -11.53
N ASN A 318 -16.55 -0.28 -11.22
CA ASN A 318 -17.53 -0.70 -12.25
C ASN A 318 -18.56 0.41 -12.59
N ASN A 319 -18.33 1.65 -12.15
CA ASN A 319 -19.27 2.76 -12.32
C ASN A 319 -18.55 4.04 -12.73
N LYS A 320 -18.85 4.54 -13.93
CA LYS A 320 -18.26 5.77 -14.51
C LYS A 320 -18.41 7.02 -13.62
N THR A 321 -19.49 7.12 -12.85
CA THR A 321 -19.69 8.25 -11.93
C THR A 321 -18.75 8.17 -10.74
N LEU A 322 -18.52 6.95 -10.23
CA LEU A 322 -17.62 6.67 -9.11
C LEU A 322 -16.17 6.91 -9.54
N GLU A 323 -15.79 6.38 -10.70
CA GLU A 323 -14.49 6.56 -11.32
C GLU A 323 -14.16 8.05 -11.51
N THR A 324 -15.08 8.81 -12.12
CA THR A 324 -14.92 10.25 -12.30
C THR A 324 -14.72 10.94 -10.94
N ALA A 325 -15.54 10.63 -9.93
CA ALA A 325 -15.40 11.24 -8.61
C ALA A 325 -14.02 10.96 -7.99
N ILE A 326 -13.53 9.73 -8.10
CA ILE A 326 -12.21 9.33 -7.59
C ILE A 326 -11.09 10.06 -8.33
N ILE A 327 -11.19 10.24 -9.65
CA ILE A 327 -10.21 11.02 -10.42
C ILE A 327 -10.09 12.46 -9.91
N TYR A 328 -11.21 13.12 -9.59
CA TYR A 328 -11.16 14.47 -9.03
C TYR A 328 -10.62 14.50 -7.59
N ILE A 329 -10.93 13.48 -6.78
CA ILE A 329 -10.36 13.33 -5.43
C ILE A 329 -8.84 13.11 -5.52
N ASP A 330 -8.38 12.26 -6.44
CA ASP A 330 -6.96 11.99 -6.71
C ASP A 330 -6.24 13.25 -7.21
N ALA A 331 -6.84 14.00 -8.13
CA ALA A 331 -6.32 15.29 -8.57
C ALA A 331 -6.17 16.28 -7.40
N CYS A 332 -7.15 16.32 -6.49
CA CYS A 332 -7.08 17.14 -5.28
C CYS A 332 -5.97 16.67 -4.32
N ALA A 333 -5.87 15.37 -4.07
CA ALA A 333 -4.83 14.78 -3.24
C ALA A 333 -3.44 15.10 -3.81
N SER A 334 -3.24 14.96 -5.13
CA SER A 334 -1.99 15.32 -5.79
C SER A 334 -1.62 16.80 -5.64
N ALA A 335 -2.60 17.71 -5.76
CA ALA A 335 -2.39 19.15 -5.57
C ALA A 335 -1.96 19.49 -4.14
N VAL A 336 -2.64 18.89 -3.16
CA VAL A 336 -2.32 19.03 -1.74
C VAL A 336 -0.94 18.42 -1.45
N GLY A 337 -0.60 17.30 -2.07
CA GLY A 337 0.73 16.68 -2.02
C GLY A 337 1.83 17.62 -2.54
N ILE A 338 1.61 18.29 -3.68
CA ILE A 338 2.55 19.30 -4.19
C ILE A 338 2.75 20.43 -3.18
N ALA A 339 1.66 20.98 -2.64
CA ALA A 339 1.73 22.02 -1.62
C ALA A 339 2.52 21.53 -0.38
N ASN A 340 2.27 20.30 0.05
CA ASN A 340 3.00 19.67 1.14
C ASN A 340 4.50 19.55 0.86
N GLY A 341 4.90 19.01 -0.30
CA GLY A 341 6.30 18.88 -0.69
C GLY A 341 7.03 20.23 -0.72
N LEU A 342 6.38 21.29 -1.19
CA LEU A 342 6.92 22.65 -1.11
C LEU A 342 7.07 23.14 0.34
N PHE A 343 6.08 22.87 1.19
CA PHE A 343 6.16 23.24 2.61
C PHE A 343 7.28 22.49 3.33
N ILE A 344 7.47 21.20 3.05
CA ILE A 344 8.61 20.41 3.54
C ILE A 344 9.93 21.00 3.04
N PHE A 345 10.03 21.29 1.74
CA PHE A 345 11.22 21.90 1.15
C PHE A 345 11.63 23.19 1.87
N PHE A 346 10.66 24.06 2.17
CA PHE A 346 10.87 25.31 2.89
C PHE A 346 10.88 25.17 4.43
N ARG A 347 10.75 23.95 4.96
CA ARG A 347 10.76 23.61 6.40
C ARG A 347 9.64 24.32 7.17
N LEU A 348 8.47 24.41 6.57
CA LEU A 348 7.29 25.07 7.12
C LEU A 348 6.45 24.06 7.91
N ARG A 349 6.10 24.41 9.15
CA ARG A 349 5.25 23.56 10.00
C ARG A 349 3.86 23.33 9.41
N GLU A 350 3.34 24.27 8.63
CA GLU A 350 2.03 24.16 7.99
C GLU A 350 1.92 22.96 7.02
N GLN A 351 3.05 22.31 6.66
CA GLN A 351 3.09 21.02 5.94
C GLN A 351 2.16 19.96 6.56
N TRP A 352 2.13 19.87 7.90
CA TRP A 352 1.26 18.93 8.61
C TRP A 352 -0.25 19.16 8.35
N ILE A 353 -0.68 20.39 8.03
CA ILE A 353 -2.07 20.66 7.68
C ILE A 353 -2.39 20.09 6.29
N ALA A 354 -1.48 20.27 5.33
CA ALA A 354 -1.61 19.67 4.01
C ALA A 354 -1.65 18.12 4.11
N TRP A 355 -0.83 17.54 5.00
CA TRP A 355 -0.86 16.11 5.28
C TRP A 355 -2.16 15.58 5.87
N TYR A 356 -2.81 16.31 6.78
CA TYR A 356 -4.16 15.91 7.22
C TYR A 356 -5.15 15.81 6.07
N ILE A 357 -5.12 16.79 5.17
CA ILE A 357 -6.05 16.85 4.04
C ILE A 357 -5.74 15.71 3.06
N CYS A 358 -4.46 15.52 2.72
CA CYS A 358 -4.04 14.45 1.81
C CYS A 358 -4.40 13.07 2.37
N ALA A 359 -4.05 12.79 3.63
CA ALA A 359 -4.36 11.51 4.28
C ALA A 359 -5.87 11.24 4.32
N PHE A 360 -6.70 12.26 4.48
CA PHE A 360 -8.16 12.13 4.42
C PHE A 360 -8.67 11.81 3.02
N LEU A 361 -8.23 12.54 2.00
CA LEU A 361 -8.63 12.30 0.61
C LEU A 361 -8.23 10.89 0.17
N GLU A 362 -7.00 10.47 0.49
CA GLU A 362 -6.52 9.12 0.17
C GLU A 362 -7.23 8.02 0.97
N ALA A 363 -7.60 8.27 2.22
CA ALA A 363 -8.41 7.32 2.98
C ALA A 363 -9.79 7.13 2.35
N VAL A 364 -10.40 8.19 1.83
CA VAL A 364 -11.66 8.12 1.08
C VAL A 364 -11.50 7.28 -0.18
N ILE A 365 -10.45 7.53 -0.98
CA ILE A 365 -10.13 6.71 -2.16
C ILE A 365 -9.99 5.25 -1.76
N ASN A 366 -9.13 4.93 -0.79
CA ASN A 366 -8.87 3.55 -0.39
C ASN A 366 -10.13 2.81 0.10
N ILE A 367 -11.04 3.49 0.80
CA ILE A 367 -12.34 2.91 1.21
C ILE A 367 -13.20 2.62 -0.02
N MET A 368 -13.27 3.56 -0.96
CA MET A 368 -14.07 3.42 -2.18
C MET A 368 -13.49 2.34 -3.12
N SER A 369 -12.18 2.13 -3.09
CA SER A 369 -11.47 1.11 -3.87
C SER A 369 -11.36 -0.25 -3.15
N GLY A 370 -11.90 -0.41 -1.94
CA GLY A 370 -11.81 -1.67 -1.18
C GLY A 370 -10.42 -2.00 -0.59
N GLN A 371 -9.46 -1.07 -0.67
CA GLN A 371 -8.06 -1.25 -0.27
C GLN A 371 -7.88 -1.07 1.26
N TYR A 372 -8.53 -1.93 2.05
CA TYR A 372 -8.62 -1.77 3.51
C TYR A 372 -7.27 -1.86 4.23
N VAL A 373 -6.30 -2.59 3.66
CA VAL A 373 -4.96 -2.76 4.24
C VAL A 373 -4.23 -1.42 4.34
N LEU A 374 -4.39 -0.55 3.34
CA LEU A 374 -3.79 0.79 3.32
C LEU A 374 -4.43 1.74 4.35
N LEU A 375 -5.53 1.38 5.01
CA LEU A 375 -6.08 2.20 6.10
C LEU A 375 -5.20 2.21 7.35
N ALA A 376 -4.39 1.17 7.57
CA ALA A 376 -3.36 1.19 8.61
C ALA A 376 -2.34 2.31 8.35
N LEU A 377 -1.92 2.46 7.09
CA LEU A 377 -1.05 3.55 6.66
C LEU A 377 -1.70 4.92 6.92
N LYS A 378 -2.96 5.12 6.52
CA LYS A 378 -3.65 6.40 6.73
C LYS A 378 -3.85 6.74 8.21
N LEU A 379 -4.16 5.74 9.05
CA LEU A 379 -4.21 5.93 10.51
C LEU A 379 -2.85 6.37 11.06
N GLY A 380 -1.76 5.77 10.56
CA GLY A 380 -0.40 6.19 10.86
C GLY A 380 -0.17 7.64 10.46
N TYR A 381 -0.56 8.05 9.26
CA TYR A 381 -0.45 9.45 8.82
C TYR A 381 -1.17 10.41 9.74
N PHE A 382 -2.43 10.15 10.09
CA PHE A 382 -3.19 11.03 10.98
C PHE A 382 -2.51 11.22 12.34
N THR A 383 -2.08 10.11 12.95
CA THR A 383 -1.49 10.12 14.28
C THR A 383 -0.08 10.73 14.27
N ASN A 384 0.75 10.40 13.27
CA ASN A 384 2.08 10.99 13.12
C ASN A 384 2.02 12.48 12.76
N THR A 385 1.06 12.90 11.95
CA THR A 385 0.84 14.31 11.61
C THR A 385 0.53 15.12 12.86
N THR A 386 -0.27 14.57 13.78
CA THR A 386 -0.49 15.19 15.11
C THR A 386 0.82 15.33 15.86
N TYR A 387 1.59 14.24 15.94
CA TYR A 387 2.86 14.19 16.65
C TYR A 387 3.89 15.19 16.08
N GLY A 388 4.05 15.21 14.76
CA GLY A 388 4.92 16.11 14.02
C GLY A 388 4.55 17.57 14.22
N TYR A 389 3.25 17.91 14.13
CA TYR A 389 2.79 19.28 14.35
C TYR A 389 3.10 19.78 15.77
N ILE A 390 2.87 18.95 16.79
CA ILE A 390 3.20 19.28 18.18
C ILE A 390 4.71 19.46 18.36
N LYS A 391 5.51 18.52 17.83
CA LYS A 391 6.96 18.52 17.98
C LYS A 391 7.62 19.71 17.30
N TRP A 392 7.23 20.02 16.06
CA TRP A 392 7.73 21.18 15.32
C TRP A 392 7.27 22.48 15.98
N SER A 393 6.03 22.55 16.49
CA SER A 393 5.56 23.73 17.25
C SER A 393 6.38 23.98 18.51
N ARG A 394 6.69 22.92 19.26
CA ARG A 394 7.51 23.03 20.48
C ARG A 394 8.92 23.51 20.15
N TYR A 395 9.54 22.90 19.14
CA TYR A 395 10.87 23.27 18.67
C TYR A 395 10.96 24.76 18.27
N ILE A 396 9.99 25.26 17.49
CA ILE A 396 9.94 26.68 17.07
C ILE A 396 9.85 27.60 18.29
N LYS A 397 9.02 27.24 19.28
CA LYS A 397 8.83 28.06 20.49
C LYS A 397 10.10 28.11 21.35
N GLU A 398 10.81 26.99 21.48
CA GLU A 398 12.04 26.89 22.27
C GLU A 398 13.16 27.75 21.64
N HIS A 399 13.34 27.68 20.32
CA HIS A 399 14.37 28.45 19.61
C HIS A 399 14.09 29.95 19.59
N GLN A 400 12.83 30.35 19.40
CA GLN A 400 12.44 31.77 19.50
C GLN A 400 12.68 32.35 20.90
N ASN A 401 12.53 31.53 21.94
CA ASN A 401 12.81 31.96 23.30
C ASN A 401 14.32 32.04 23.57
N LYS A 402 15.13 31.12 23.05
CA LYS A 402 16.60 31.16 23.15
C LYS A 402 17.19 32.38 22.45
N GLU A 403 16.76 32.69 21.22
CA GLU A 403 17.18 33.91 20.50
C GLU A 403 16.81 35.18 21.27
N LYS A 404 15.63 35.21 21.91
CA LYS A 404 15.24 36.36 22.75
C LYS A 404 16.11 36.48 23.99
N VAL A 405 16.47 35.37 24.64
CA VAL A 405 17.29 35.36 25.86
C VAL A 405 18.76 35.69 25.57
N SER A 406 19.31 35.32 24.41
CA SER A 406 20.70 35.65 24.03
C SER A 406 20.89 37.11 23.57
N LEU A 407 19.81 37.82 23.28
CA LEU A 407 19.78 39.25 22.95
C LEU A 407 19.68 40.16 24.19
N PHE A 408 19.53 39.58 25.39
CA PHE A 408 19.60 40.26 26.69
C PHE A 408 20.87 39.81 27.43
#